data_AF-A0A847GPQ6-F1
#
_entry.id   AF-A0A847GPQ6-F1
#
_cell.length_a   1.000
_cell.length_b   1.000
_cell.length_c   1.000
_cell.angle_alpha   90.00
_cell.angle_beta   90.00
_cell.angle_gamma   90.00
#
_symmetry.space_group_name_H-M   'P 1'
#
loop_
_entity.id
_entity.type
_entity.pdbx_description
1 polymer ?
#
loop_
_entity_poly.entity_id
_entity_poly.type
_entity_poly.pdbx_seq_one_letter_code
_entity_poly.pdbx_strand_id
1 'polypeptide(L)'
;MNSSNHRRLLLPLLSFVLAAWLGTTGITTAAEDERATDDRAAERYAERDPAGFAAPRQPITRRDYVDFVRPLAAGFEAGPNRGQYGPRPALPALAVFALEALDGSPLRVGGRLRALIVDGFSNHDWQQTTAIARRILEDTGRFDVSVSTSPPTKEAAGWDTWRPAFGAADVVILNCNSLGGRPTWPREVEVALEQYVRQGGGLYILHSANNAFPHWAEYDRMIGLGWRGKDAGYALTVAADGSLTRIEPGVGSGTSHGPRVDAVIHVLGQHPIHAGYPRAWKTPQAEIYTYARGPAEELTVLSYARDAQTEKNWPMEWVVKYGRGAVYNSTLGHVWAGDDDPDSTRCVGFRTTLVRAAQWLATGRVTWPVPADFPTQDAVSCRGTPPKGPDVNSPR
;
A
#
# COMPACT_ATOMS: atom_id res chain seq x y z
N MET A 1 24.25 59.62 -56.65
CA MET A 1 23.55 58.64 -57.52
C MET A 1 22.19 58.35 -56.89
N ASN A 2 21.15 58.36 -57.72
CA ASN A 2 19.71 58.48 -57.42
C ASN A 2 19.13 57.43 -56.46
N SER A 3 18.19 57.85 -55.59
CA SER A 3 16.73 57.64 -55.79
C SER A 3 15.94 57.54 -54.47
N SER A 4 14.96 58.45 -54.32
CA SER A 4 13.60 58.29 -53.74
C SER A 4 13.41 57.88 -52.27
N ASN A 5 12.38 58.32 -51.52
CA ASN A 5 11.57 59.54 -51.45
C ASN A 5 10.60 59.33 -50.25
N HIS A 6 10.42 60.37 -49.42
CA HIS A 6 9.18 60.78 -48.71
C HIS A 6 8.49 59.86 -47.67
N ARG A 7 8.47 60.26 -46.37
CA ARG A 7 7.40 61.03 -45.65
C ARG A 7 6.16 60.14 -45.35
N ARG A 8 5.54 60.09 -44.16
CA ARG A 8 5.19 61.16 -43.20
C ARG A 8 4.65 60.55 -41.88
N LEU A 9 4.72 61.35 -40.81
CA LEU A 9 4.15 61.16 -39.48
C LEU A 9 2.62 61.06 -39.45
N LEU A 10 2.06 60.45 -38.38
CA LEU A 10 1.17 61.09 -37.38
C LEU A 10 0.69 60.07 -36.30
N LEU A 11 0.97 60.38 -35.03
CA LEU A 11 0.30 59.89 -33.80
C LEU A 11 -1.02 60.67 -33.57
N PRO A 12 -1.73 60.58 -32.42
CA PRO A 12 -2.48 59.47 -31.79
C PRO A 12 -3.91 59.95 -31.41
N LEU A 13 -4.73 59.15 -30.68
CA LEU A 13 -5.51 59.57 -29.48
C LEU A 13 -6.72 58.66 -29.15
N LEU A 14 -6.84 58.41 -27.85
CA LEU A 14 -8.01 57.92 -27.10
C LEU A 14 -9.28 58.75 -27.34
N SER A 15 -10.46 58.17 -27.08
CA SER A 15 -11.41 58.65 -26.05
C SER A 15 -12.74 57.85 -25.97
N PHE A 16 -13.14 57.53 -24.72
CA PHE A 16 -14.47 57.69 -24.05
C PHE A 16 -15.79 57.21 -24.74
N VAL A 17 -16.92 56.84 -24.11
CA VAL A 17 -17.39 56.36 -22.78
C VAL A 17 -18.94 56.20 -22.91
N LEU A 18 -19.54 55.31 -22.10
CA LEU A 18 -20.93 55.29 -21.57
C LEU A 18 -22.14 54.61 -22.27
N ALA A 19 -22.82 53.84 -21.40
CA ALA A 19 -24.26 53.82 -21.09
C ALA A 19 -25.18 52.74 -21.69
N ALA A 20 -26.04 52.23 -20.80
CA ALA A 20 -26.95 51.10 -20.91
C ALA A 20 -28.40 51.54 -21.21
N TRP A 21 -29.22 50.66 -21.83
CA TRP A 21 -30.58 50.32 -21.35
C TRP A 21 -31.28 49.20 -22.15
N LEU A 22 -31.89 48.29 -21.37
CA LEU A 22 -33.07 47.40 -21.54
C LEU A 22 -33.49 46.75 -22.87
N GLY A 23 -33.80 45.46 -22.76
CA GLY A 23 -34.68 44.70 -23.67
C GLY A 23 -34.93 43.28 -23.17
N THR A 24 -35.96 43.09 -22.35
CA THR A 24 -36.53 41.80 -21.92
C THR A 24 -37.12 41.01 -23.09
N THR A 25 -36.90 39.69 -23.14
CA THR A 25 -37.92 38.65 -23.43
C THR A 25 -37.36 37.28 -23.04
N GLY A 26 -38.22 36.43 -22.50
CA GLY A 26 -37.89 35.33 -21.60
C GLY A 26 -37.38 34.04 -22.24
N ILE A 27 -36.83 33.19 -21.37
CA ILE A 27 -37.07 31.74 -21.30
C ILE A 27 -36.83 31.38 -19.82
N THR A 28 -37.87 30.90 -19.15
CA THR A 28 -37.83 30.40 -17.78
C THR A 28 -37.57 28.89 -17.75
N THR A 29 -36.60 28.52 -16.92
CA THR A 29 -36.56 27.34 -16.03
C THR A 29 -36.51 25.94 -16.65
N ALA A 30 -35.28 25.41 -16.76
CA ALA A 30 -34.94 24.01 -16.54
C ALA A 30 -33.52 23.95 -15.95
N ALA A 31 -33.38 24.35 -14.68
CA ALA A 31 -32.11 24.34 -13.97
C ALA A 31 -32.35 24.09 -12.47
N GLU A 32 -33.02 22.99 -12.12
CA GLU A 32 -33.19 22.59 -10.72
C GLU A 32 -32.98 21.10 -10.44
N ASP A 33 -32.43 20.28 -11.38
CA ASP A 33 -32.35 18.83 -11.15
C ASP A 33 -30.98 18.16 -11.38
N GLU A 34 -29.87 18.92 -11.30
CA GLU A 34 -28.50 18.35 -11.43
C GLU A 34 -27.56 18.62 -10.24
N ARG A 35 -28.04 19.27 -9.17
CA ARG A 35 -27.22 19.56 -7.97
C ARG A 35 -27.42 18.62 -6.77
N ALA A 36 -28.26 17.60 -6.89
CA ALA A 36 -28.65 16.77 -5.75
C ALA A 36 -27.97 15.37 -5.69
N THR A 37 -27.07 15.02 -6.62
CA THR A 37 -26.48 13.67 -6.68
C THR A 37 -24.98 13.57 -6.38
N ASP A 38 -24.27 14.68 -6.13
CA ASP A 38 -22.81 14.65 -5.92
C ASP A 38 -22.38 14.68 -4.44
N ASP A 39 -23.20 15.21 -3.53
CA ASP A 39 -22.84 15.31 -2.10
C ASP A 39 -22.77 13.95 -1.38
N ARG A 40 -23.49 12.93 -1.87
CA ARG A 40 -23.48 11.59 -1.25
C ARG A 40 -22.22 10.77 -1.55
N ALA A 41 -21.38 11.18 -2.50
CA ALA A 41 -20.12 10.52 -2.81
C ALA A 41 -18.97 11.06 -1.95
N ALA A 42 -18.96 12.37 -1.68
CA ALA A 42 -17.97 13.04 -0.83
C ALA A 42 -18.11 12.64 0.65
N GLU A 43 -19.34 12.46 1.16
CA GLU A 43 -19.59 12.05 2.55
C GLU A 43 -19.11 10.63 2.87
N ARG A 44 -18.98 9.72 1.89
CA ARG A 44 -18.56 8.33 2.16
C ARG A 44 -17.08 8.18 2.53
N TYR A 45 -16.25 9.18 2.25
CA TYR A 45 -14.80 9.14 2.49
C TYR A 45 -14.32 10.12 3.57
N ALA A 46 -15.20 11.02 4.06
CA ALA A 46 -14.81 12.08 4.97
C ALA A 46 -14.70 11.65 6.45
N GLU A 47 -15.36 10.58 6.91
CA GLU A 47 -15.42 10.27 8.35
C GLU A 47 -15.50 8.76 8.64
N ARG A 48 -14.46 8.00 8.28
CA ARG A 48 -14.25 6.69 8.93
C ARG A 48 -13.19 6.83 10.00
N ASP A 49 -13.58 6.57 11.24
CA ASP A 49 -12.68 6.55 12.40
C ASP A 49 -11.44 5.69 12.07
N PRO A 50 -10.24 6.29 11.96
CA PRO A 50 -9.02 5.56 11.65
C PRO A 50 -8.65 4.54 12.74
N ALA A 51 -9.26 4.59 13.93
CA ALA A 51 -9.14 3.54 14.94
C ALA A 51 -9.89 2.23 14.58
N GLY A 52 -10.84 2.27 13.65
CA GLY A 52 -11.66 1.11 13.23
C GLY A 52 -10.96 0.07 12.34
N PHE A 53 -9.70 0.31 11.99
CA PHE A 53 -8.85 -0.59 11.19
C PHE A 53 -8.07 -1.60 12.06
N ALA A 54 -7.93 -1.36 13.36
CA ALA A 54 -7.13 -2.20 14.25
C ALA A 54 -7.92 -2.59 15.51
N ALA A 55 -8.90 -3.48 15.34
CA ALA A 55 -9.50 -4.15 16.49
C ALA A 55 -8.42 -4.98 17.21
N PRO A 56 -8.40 -5.02 18.55
CA PRO A 56 -7.45 -5.86 19.29
C PRO A 56 -7.59 -7.33 18.83
N ARG A 57 -6.45 -7.97 18.56
CA ARG A 57 -6.38 -9.37 18.10
C ARG A 57 -7.10 -10.28 19.08
N GLN A 58 -8.13 -10.98 18.60
CA GLN A 58 -8.70 -12.10 19.34
C GLN A 58 -7.82 -13.33 19.12
N PRO A 59 -7.51 -14.12 20.15
CA PRO A 59 -6.75 -15.35 20.00
C PRO A 59 -7.47 -16.33 19.06
N ILE A 60 -6.70 -16.98 18.20
CA ILE A 60 -7.20 -17.96 17.22
C ILE A 60 -7.69 -19.21 17.96
N THR A 61 -8.92 -19.66 17.71
CA THR A 61 -9.42 -20.91 18.30
C THR A 61 -9.26 -22.08 17.32
N ARG A 62 -9.13 -23.30 17.85
CA ARG A 62 -9.15 -24.54 17.05
C ARG A 62 -10.45 -24.68 16.24
N ARG A 63 -11.55 -24.09 16.71
CA ARG A 63 -12.86 -24.13 16.04
C ARG A 63 -12.86 -23.33 14.74
N ASP A 64 -12.25 -22.15 14.74
CA ASP A 64 -12.09 -21.31 13.54
C ASP A 64 -11.28 -22.02 12.44
N TYR A 65 -10.31 -22.85 12.82
CA TYR A 65 -9.53 -23.68 11.90
C TYR A 65 -10.35 -24.87 11.36
N VAL A 66 -11.09 -25.58 12.22
CA VAL A 66 -11.85 -26.79 11.85
C VAL A 66 -13.08 -26.48 11.00
N ASP A 67 -13.79 -25.38 11.30
CA ASP A 67 -14.98 -24.99 10.52
C ASP A 67 -14.62 -24.58 9.08
N PHE A 68 -13.36 -24.22 8.82
CA PHE A 68 -12.85 -23.82 7.51
C PHE A 68 -12.16 -24.93 6.71
N VAL A 69 -11.46 -25.86 7.38
CA VAL A 69 -10.81 -27.03 6.72
C VAL A 69 -11.84 -28.10 6.34
N ARG A 70 -13.09 -27.99 6.81
CA ARG A 70 -14.18 -28.78 6.26
C ARG A 70 -14.30 -28.40 4.77
N PRO A 71 -14.09 -29.34 3.82
CA PRO A 71 -14.30 -29.01 2.43
C PRO A 71 -15.74 -28.51 2.29
N LEU A 72 -15.93 -27.48 1.46
CA LEU A 72 -17.23 -27.19 0.86
C LEU A 72 -17.66 -28.44 0.08
N ALA A 73 -18.16 -29.45 0.78
CA ALA A 73 -18.89 -30.56 0.22
C ALA A 73 -20.30 -30.05 -0.09
N ALA A 74 -20.38 -29.19 -1.10
CA ALA A 74 -21.63 -28.81 -1.74
C ALA A 74 -21.39 -28.90 -3.25
N GLY A 75 -21.89 -29.98 -3.85
CA GLY A 75 -21.90 -30.15 -5.31
C GLY A 75 -21.36 -31.49 -5.82
N PHE A 76 -21.92 -32.60 -5.36
CA PHE A 76 -22.04 -33.77 -6.22
C PHE A 76 -23.51 -34.19 -6.21
N GLU A 77 -24.24 -33.74 -7.23
CA GLU A 77 -25.52 -34.35 -7.56
C GLU A 77 -25.27 -35.80 -7.97
N ALA A 78 -26.00 -36.72 -7.33
CA ALA A 78 -25.95 -38.13 -7.63
C ALA A 78 -26.56 -38.41 -9.01
N GLY A 79 -25.72 -38.58 -10.02
CA GLY A 79 -26.10 -39.20 -11.30
C GLY A 79 -26.27 -40.71 -11.16
N PRO A 80 -27.20 -41.35 -11.89
CA PRO A 80 -27.57 -42.73 -11.66
C PRO A 80 -26.61 -43.67 -12.40
N ASN A 81 -25.54 -44.10 -11.76
CA ASN A 81 -24.85 -45.34 -12.14
C ASN A 81 -24.07 -45.91 -10.95
N ARG A 82 -24.61 -46.97 -10.35
CA ARG A 82 -23.92 -47.81 -9.37
C ARG A 82 -22.92 -48.71 -10.10
N GLY A 83 -21.67 -48.72 -9.64
CA GLY A 83 -20.66 -49.67 -10.11
C GLY A 83 -19.45 -49.73 -9.17
N GLN A 84 -19.49 -50.69 -8.25
CA GLN A 84 -18.35 -51.43 -7.66
C GLN A 84 -17.05 -50.67 -7.35
N TYR A 85 -16.86 -50.25 -6.10
CA TYR A 85 -15.59 -50.39 -5.37
C TYR A 85 -15.87 -50.56 -3.88
N GLY A 86 -15.32 -51.61 -3.28
CA GLY A 86 -15.57 -52.06 -1.89
C GLY A 86 -14.94 -51.18 -0.79
N PRO A 87 -15.20 -51.47 0.49
CA PRO A 87 -14.84 -50.61 1.60
C PRO A 87 -13.34 -50.65 1.87
N ARG A 88 -12.70 -49.48 2.02
CA ARG A 88 -11.36 -49.35 2.61
C ARG A 88 -11.48 -48.90 4.08
N PRO A 89 -10.68 -49.47 5.00
CA PRO A 89 -10.77 -49.15 6.42
C PRO A 89 -10.18 -47.76 6.71
N ALA A 90 -10.90 -46.98 7.51
CA ALA A 90 -10.43 -45.72 8.06
C ALA A 90 -9.44 -46.00 9.22
N LEU A 91 -8.24 -45.45 9.14
CA LEU A 91 -7.29 -45.40 10.26
C LEU A 91 -7.57 -44.16 11.12
N PRO A 92 -7.56 -44.26 12.46
CA PRO A 92 -7.74 -43.13 13.33
C PRO A 92 -6.38 -42.48 13.63
N ALA A 93 -6.20 -41.20 13.29
CA ALA A 93 -5.10 -40.40 13.81
C ALA A 93 -5.65 -39.39 14.83
N LEU A 94 -5.95 -39.89 16.03
CA LEU A 94 -6.08 -39.07 17.23
C LEU A 94 -4.66 -38.72 17.72
N ALA A 95 -4.19 -37.52 17.40
CA ALA A 95 -3.20 -36.83 18.21
C ALA A 95 -3.90 -35.63 18.84
N VAL A 96 -4.52 -35.85 19.99
CA VAL A 96 -5.07 -34.79 20.84
C VAL A 96 -3.92 -34.25 21.67
N PHE A 97 -3.32 -33.15 21.23
CA PHE A 97 -2.59 -32.28 22.14
C PHE A 97 -3.62 -31.55 22.99
N ALA A 98 -3.72 -31.94 24.26
CA ALA A 98 -4.33 -31.11 25.28
C ALA A 98 -3.41 -29.92 25.53
N LEU A 99 -3.85 -28.72 25.16
CA LEU A 99 -3.32 -27.49 25.73
C LEU A 99 -4.48 -26.76 26.37
N GLU A 100 -4.39 -26.61 27.68
CA GLU A 100 -5.34 -25.93 28.53
C GLU A 100 -5.61 -24.52 28.01
N ALA A 101 -6.90 -24.15 28.04
CA ALA A 101 -7.35 -22.81 27.76
C ALA A 101 -6.79 -21.86 28.82
N LEU A 102 -5.98 -20.90 28.39
CA LEU A 102 -5.81 -19.64 29.09
C LEU A 102 -6.43 -18.56 28.22
N ASP A 103 -7.68 -18.23 28.57
CA ASP A 103 -8.32 -16.97 28.23
C ASP A 103 -7.43 -15.82 28.70
N GLY A 104 -7.22 -14.84 27.81
CA GLY A 104 -6.40 -13.66 28.07
C GLY A 104 -4.95 -13.84 27.63
N SER A 105 -4.68 -13.61 26.34
CA SER A 105 -3.33 -13.22 25.94
C SER A 105 -3.00 -11.92 26.66
N PRO A 106 -2.02 -11.90 27.59
CA PRO A 106 -1.60 -10.65 28.19
C PRO A 106 -1.08 -9.76 27.06
N LEU A 107 -1.40 -8.46 27.11
CA LEU A 107 -0.57 -7.45 26.45
C LEU A 107 0.88 -7.79 26.85
N ARG A 108 1.74 -8.14 25.88
CA ARG A 108 3.15 -8.41 26.17
C ARG A 108 3.80 -7.10 26.62
N VAL A 109 3.75 -6.85 27.92
CA VAL A 109 4.50 -5.79 28.57
C VAL A 109 5.97 -6.21 28.52
N GLY A 110 6.76 -5.56 27.65
CA GLY A 110 8.22 -5.66 27.64
C GLY A 110 8.87 -6.48 26.52
N GLY A 111 8.13 -6.96 25.51
CA GLY A 111 8.69 -7.68 24.35
C GLY A 111 8.85 -6.80 23.10
N ARG A 112 9.84 -7.10 22.25
CA ARG A 112 9.94 -6.55 20.88
C ARG A 112 8.80 -7.10 20.01
N LEU A 113 8.29 -6.29 19.08
CA LEU A 113 7.30 -6.68 18.08
C LEU A 113 7.94 -7.60 17.05
N ARG A 114 7.31 -8.73 16.74
CA ARG A 114 7.83 -9.69 15.75
C ARG A 114 7.44 -9.23 14.34
N ALA A 115 8.41 -8.78 13.56
CA ALA A 115 8.20 -8.49 12.15
C ALA A 115 8.69 -9.68 11.31
N LEU A 116 7.88 -10.11 10.34
CA LEU A 116 8.27 -11.10 9.34
C LEU A 116 8.38 -10.41 7.98
N ILE A 117 9.59 -10.31 7.45
CA ILE A 117 9.81 -9.91 6.05
C ILE A 117 9.69 -11.15 5.17
N VAL A 118 8.90 -11.08 4.11
CA VAL A 118 8.79 -12.13 3.09
C VAL A 118 9.33 -11.57 1.76
N ASP A 119 10.36 -12.22 1.25
CA ASP A 119 11.11 -11.80 0.05
C ASP A 119 11.48 -13.00 -0.84
N GLY A 120 12.41 -12.82 -1.78
CA GLY A 120 12.99 -13.90 -2.59
C GLY A 120 13.02 -13.63 -4.10
N PHE A 121 12.19 -12.71 -4.59
CA PHE A 121 12.22 -12.29 -5.99
C PHE A 121 11.53 -10.94 -6.20
N SER A 122 12.14 -10.06 -7.00
CA SER A 122 11.57 -8.78 -7.44
C SER A 122 12.32 -8.27 -8.67
N ASN A 123 11.71 -7.35 -9.43
CA ASN A 123 12.43 -6.53 -10.40
C ASN A 123 13.32 -5.45 -9.76
N HIS A 124 13.08 -5.16 -8.49
CA HIS A 124 13.92 -4.29 -7.65
C HIS A 124 15.00 -5.11 -6.93
N ASP A 125 15.97 -4.42 -6.31
CA ASP A 125 16.96 -5.07 -5.45
C ASP A 125 16.33 -5.44 -4.11
N TRP A 126 15.66 -6.60 -4.09
CA TRP A 126 14.94 -7.07 -2.91
C TRP A 126 15.89 -7.43 -1.78
N GLN A 127 17.11 -7.92 -2.06
CA GLN A 127 18.08 -8.26 -1.02
C GLN A 127 18.51 -7.01 -0.25
N GLN A 128 18.88 -5.94 -0.97
CA GLN A 128 19.24 -4.66 -0.37
C GLN A 128 18.04 -4.04 0.35
N THR A 129 16.85 -4.10 -0.25
CA THR A 129 15.61 -3.60 0.38
C THR A 129 15.32 -4.34 1.70
N THR A 130 15.46 -5.66 1.75
CA THR A 130 15.28 -6.46 2.97
C THR A 130 16.31 -6.05 4.03
N ALA A 131 17.59 -5.93 3.65
CA ALA A 131 18.65 -5.54 4.58
C ALA A 131 18.39 -4.15 5.19
N ILE A 132 17.95 -3.19 4.36
CA ILE A 132 17.60 -1.83 4.77
C ILE A 132 16.39 -1.84 5.71
N ALA A 133 15.28 -2.46 5.30
CA ALA A 133 14.05 -2.48 6.09
C ALA A 133 14.26 -3.17 7.45
N ARG A 134 14.97 -4.30 7.45
CA ARG A 134 15.35 -5.02 8.66
C ARG A 134 16.15 -4.12 9.60
N ARG A 135 17.19 -3.48 9.08
CA ARG A 135 18.04 -2.59 9.87
C ARG A 135 17.27 -1.42 10.47
N ILE A 136 16.45 -0.74 9.66
CA ILE A 136 15.63 0.39 10.13
C ILE A 136 14.76 -0.03 11.32
N LEU A 137 14.15 -1.22 11.26
CA LEU A 137 13.28 -1.73 12.31
C LEU A 137 14.07 -2.20 13.54
N GLU A 138 15.16 -2.96 13.37
CA GLU A 138 15.97 -3.48 14.47
C GLU A 138 16.71 -2.36 15.23
N ASP A 139 17.21 -1.33 14.53
CA ASP A 139 17.91 -0.18 15.14
C ASP A 139 17.02 0.61 16.11
N THR A 140 15.69 0.48 16.01
CA THR A 140 14.76 1.09 16.99
C THR A 140 14.79 0.40 18.36
N GLY A 141 15.31 -0.82 18.43
CA GLY A 141 15.18 -1.72 19.58
C GLY A 141 13.76 -2.20 19.87
N ARG A 142 12.78 -1.88 19.00
CA ARG A 142 11.35 -2.22 19.17
C ARG A 142 10.92 -3.46 18.42
N PHE A 143 11.67 -3.90 17.41
CA PHE A 143 11.30 -5.02 16.55
C PHE A 143 12.31 -6.15 16.65
N ASP A 144 11.80 -7.39 16.61
CA ASP A 144 12.55 -8.60 16.32
C ASP A 144 12.18 -9.01 14.90
N VAL A 145 13.15 -8.97 13.97
CA VAL A 145 12.89 -9.12 12.54
C VAL A 145 13.38 -10.48 12.07
N SER A 146 12.44 -11.29 11.58
CA SER A 146 12.71 -12.54 10.88
C SER A 146 12.50 -12.36 9.37
N VAL A 147 13.20 -13.16 8.57
CA VAL A 147 13.08 -13.16 7.11
C VAL A 147 12.70 -14.55 6.63
N SER A 148 11.71 -14.63 5.76
CA SER A 148 11.31 -15.86 5.06
C SER A 148 11.48 -15.64 3.56
N THR A 149 12.61 -16.12 3.02
CA THR A 149 12.96 -16.00 1.61
C THR A 149 12.35 -17.13 0.80
N SER A 150 11.52 -16.77 -0.18
CA SER A 150 10.99 -17.71 -1.17
C SER A 150 12.13 -18.26 -2.03
N PRO A 151 12.11 -19.56 -2.38
CA PRO A 151 12.96 -20.07 -3.44
C PRO A 151 12.69 -19.30 -4.75
N PRO A 152 13.70 -19.10 -5.61
CA PRO A 152 13.65 -18.13 -6.71
C PRO A 152 12.82 -18.60 -7.91
N THR A 153 12.54 -19.90 -8.03
CA THR A 153 11.73 -20.51 -9.10
C THR A 153 10.87 -21.66 -8.56
N LYS A 154 9.85 -22.09 -9.32
CA LYS A 154 8.96 -23.19 -8.94
C LYS A 154 9.68 -24.54 -8.86
N GLU A 155 10.77 -24.69 -9.60
CA GLU A 155 11.58 -25.89 -9.67
C GLU A 155 12.70 -25.91 -8.62
N ALA A 156 12.92 -24.79 -7.91
CA ALA A 156 13.96 -24.70 -6.91
C ALA A 156 13.65 -25.57 -5.70
N ALA A 157 14.68 -26.20 -5.13
CA ALA A 157 14.55 -27.01 -3.94
C ALA A 157 13.89 -26.22 -2.79
N GLY A 158 12.95 -26.87 -2.10
CA GLY A 158 12.21 -26.28 -0.99
C GLY A 158 10.98 -25.46 -1.39
N TRP A 159 10.73 -25.22 -2.68
CA TRP A 159 9.54 -24.48 -3.15
C TRP A 159 8.24 -25.08 -2.62
N ASP A 160 8.08 -26.41 -2.78
CA ASP A 160 6.88 -27.13 -2.34
C ASP A 160 6.71 -27.17 -0.82
N THR A 161 7.78 -26.96 -0.04
CA THR A 161 7.75 -27.02 1.43
C THR A 161 7.84 -25.65 2.10
N TRP A 162 8.10 -24.59 1.33
CA TRP A 162 8.25 -23.24 1.86
C TRP A 162 6.93 -22.70 2.39
N ARG A 163 6.85 -22.45 3.71
CA ARG A 163 5.66 -21.93 4.40
C ARG A 163 6.08 -20.84 5.39
N PRO A 164 5.95 -19.55 5.03
CA PRO A 164 6.21 -18.46 5.96
C PRO A 164 5.33 -18.55 7.21
N ALA A 165 5.90 -18.31 8.39
CA ALA A 165 5.19 -18.42 9.67
C ALA A 165 4.34 -17.17 9.97
N PHE A 166 3.37 -16.84 9.10
CA PHE A 166 2.57 -15.61 9.21
C PHE A 166 1.89 -15.44 10.58
N GLY A 167 1.29 -16.50 11.12
CA GLY A 167 0.59 -16.46 12.43
C GLY A 167 1.50 -16.22 13.63
N ALA A 168 2.83 -16.36 13.48
CA ALA A 168 3.79 -16.03 14.51
C ALA A 168 4.27 -14.57 14.44
N ALA A 169 3.91 -13.82 13.39
CA ALA A 169 4.30 -12.44 13.23
C ALA A 169 3.27 -11.50 13.86
N ASP A 170 3.76 -10.41 14.45
CA ASP A 170 2.92 -9.28 14.81
C ASP A 170 2.71 -8.35 13.61
N VAL A 171 3.60 -8.35 12.62
CA VAL A 171 3.39 -7.67 11.34
C VAL A 171 4.15 -8.42 10.24
N VAL A 172 3.53 -8.53 9.07
CA VAL A 172 4.15 -9.11 7.87
C VAL A 172 4.49 -7.98 6.92
N ILE A 173 5.70 -7.98 6.37
CA ILE A 173 6.19 -7.00 5.40
C ILE A 173 6.53 -7.74 4.11
N LEU A 174 5.85 -7.42 3.02
CA LEU A 174 6.12 -8.01 1.71
C LEU A 174 7.13 -7.18 0.95
N ASN A 175 8.17 -7.84 0.45
CA ASN A 175 9.24 -7.27 -0.34
C ASN A 175 9.57 -8.16 -1.57
N CYS A 176 8.53 -8.54 -2.30
CA CYS A 176 8.66 -9.35 -3.52
C CYS A 176 7.58 -9.00 -4.54
N ASN A 177 7.85 -9.21 -5.82
CA ASN A 177 6.82 -9.14 -6.86
C ASN A 177 7.05 -10.09 -8.03
N SER A 178 5.95 -10.45 -8.69
CA SER A 178 5.91 -11.38 -9.81
C SER A 178 6.04 -10.71 -11.19
N LEU A 179 6.50 -9.46 -11.27
CA LEU A 179 6.70 -8.79 -12.57
C LEU A 179 7.75 -9.52 -13.40
N GLY A 180 7.73 -9.34 -14.73
CA GLY A 180 8.74 -9.89 -15.63
C GLY A 180 8.82 -11.42 -15.66
N GLY A 181 7.70 -12.12 -15.43
CA GLY A 181 7.64 -13.58 -15.47
C GLY A 181 8.18 -14.29 -14.23
N ARG A 182 8.42 -13.55 -13.13
CA ARG A 182 8.81 -14.12 -11.84
C ARG A 182 7.70 -15.01 -11.25
N PRO A 183 8.04 -15.94 -10.34
CA PRO A 183 7.08 -16.90 -9.84
C PRO A 183 5.85 -16.29 -9.15
N THR A 184 4.74 -17.01 -9.24
CA THR A 184 3.58 -16.86 -8.35
C THR A 184 3.76 -17.82 -7.19
N TRP A 185 3.38 -17.44 -5.97
CA TRP A 185 3.49 -18.33 -4.81
C TRP A 185 2.62 -19.59 -4.93
N PRO A 186 2.94 -20.66 -4.18
CA PRO A 186 2.03 -21.78 -4.00
C PRO A 186 0.68 -21.30 -3.43
N ARG A 187 -0.44 -21.81 -3.95
CA ARG A 187 -1.79 -21.36 -3.57
C ARG A 187 -2.06 -21.46 -2.07
N GLU A 188 -1.49 -22.45 -1.40
CA GLU A 188 -1.59 -22.61 0.06
C GLU A 188 -0.88 -21.49 0.85
N VAL A 189 0.22 -20.92 0.33
CA VAL A 189 0.91 -19.77 0.93
C VAL A 189 0.07 -18.51 0.73
N GLU A 190 -0.53 -18.36 -0.46
CA GLU A 190 -1.48 -17.28 -0.73
C GLU A 190 -2.65 -17.32 0.26
N VAL A 191 -3.33 -18.46 0.38
CA VAL A 191 -4.46 -18.66 1.31
C VAL A 191 -4.04 -18.42 2.77
N ALA A 192 -2.83 -18.84 3.17
CA ALA A 192 -2.34 -18.59 4.52
C ALA A 192 -2.16 -17.08 4.80
N LEU A 193 -1.72 -16.29 3.82
CA LEU A 193 -1.65 -14.84 3.95
C LEU A 193 -3.06 -14.21 4.02
N GLU A 194 -3.98 -14.63 3.14
CA GLU A 194 -5.38 -14.18 3.17
C GLU A 194 -5.98 -14.37 4.58
N GLN A 195 -5.77 -15.57 5.16
CA GLN A 195 -6.25 -15.91 6.49
C GLN A 195 -5.61 -15.05 7.57
N TYR A 196 -4.28 -14.89 7.54
CA TYR A 196 -3.55 -14.05 8.50
C TYR A 196 -4.13 -12.63 8.54
N VAL A 197 -4.27 -11.97 7.39
CA VAL A 197 -4.80 -10.60 7.35
C VAL A 197 -6.27 -10.58 7.75
N ARG A 198 -7.12 -11.44 7.16
CA ARG A 198 -8.56 -11.49 7.46
C ARG A 198 -8.84 -11.65 8.94
N GLN A 199 -7.97 -12.36 9.67
CA GLN A 199 -8.13 -12.63 11.10
C GLN A 199 -7.63 -11.51 12.03
N GLY A 200 -7.01 -10.44 11.51
CA GLY A 200 -6.45 -9.34 12.31
C GLY A 200 -4.93 -9.17 12.20
N GLY A 201 -4.30 -9.87 11.26
CA GLY A 201 -2.91 -9.66 10.89
C GLY A 201 -2.71 -8.30 10.21
N GLY A 202 -1.58 -7.66 10.50
CA GLY A 202 -1.15 -6.44 9.83
C GLY A 202 -0.20 -6.77 8.68
N LEU A 203 -0.45 -6.19 7.50
CA LEU A 203 0.35 -6.39 6.29
C LEU A 203 0.91 -5.05 5.77
N TYR A 204 2.23 -5.00 5.57
CA TYR A 204 2.93 -3.87 4.95
C TYR A 204 3.32 -4.26 3.53
N ILE A 205 2.88 -3.49 2.55
CA ILE A 205 3.25 -3.63 1.14
C ILE A 205 4.36 -2.63 0.84
N LEU A 206 5.60 -3.12 0.73
CA LEU A 206 6.77 -2.27 0.55
C LEU A 206 7.03 -2.00 -0.93
N HIS A 207 6.80 -0.75 -1.34
CA HIS A 207 7.09 -0.24 -2.67
C HIS A 207 6.61 -1.21 -3.76
N SER A 208 7.56 -1.89 -4.42
CA SER A 208 7.35 -2.79 -5.54
C SER A 208 6.52 -4.04 -5.21
N ALA A 209 6.33 -4.38 -3.94
CA ALA A 209 5.38 -5.44 -3.55
C ALA A 209 3.94 -5.10 -3.97
N ASN A 210 3.62 -3.82 -4.16
CA ASN A 210 2.37 -3.36 -4.76
C ASN A 210 2.12 -3.93 -6.17
N ASN A 211 3.18 -4.32 -6.86
CA ASN A 211 3.14 -4.75 -8.25
C ASN A 211 2.89 -6.25 -8.38
N ALA A 212 2.91 -6.99 -7.27
CA ALA A 212 2.89 -8.44 -7.26
C ALA A 212 1.53 -9.05 -7.61
N PHE A 213 1.57 -10.29 -8.11
CA PHE A 213 0.45 -11.24 -8.14
C PHE A 213 -0.84 -10.77 -8.81
N PRO A 214 -0.83 -10.29 -10.07
CA PRO A 214 -2.03 -9.85 -10.77
C PRO A 214 -3.05 -10.98 -11.03
N HIS A 215 -2.67 -12.25 -10.87
CA HIS A 215 -3.60 -13.39 -10.96
C HIS A 215 -4.45 -13.57 -9.69
N TRP A 216 -4.07 -12.93 -8.58
CA TRP A 216 -4.60 -13.20 -7.26
C TRP A 216 -5.56 -12.10 -6.82
N ALA A 217 -6.86 -12.30 -7.07
CA ALA A 217 -7.90 -11.31 -6.79
C ALA A 217 -7.96 -10.87 -5.31
N GLU A 218 -7.70 -11.76 -4.35
CA GLU A 218 -7.64 -11.37 -2.93
C GLU A 218 -6.41 -10.51 -2.62
N TYR A 219 -5.31 -10.64 -3.35
CA TYR A 219 -4.19 -9.71 -3.26
C TYR A 219 -4.60 -8.31 -3.70
N ASP A 220 -5.32 -8.19 -4.81
CA ASP A 220 -5.86 -6.91 -5.29
C ASP A 220 -6.82 -6.27 -4.27
N ARG A 221 -7.63 -7.07 -3.58
CA ARG A 221 -8.47 -6.59 -2.46
C ARG A 221 -7.64 -6.14 -1.27
N MET A 222 -6.56 -6.84 -0.93
CA MET A 222 -5.68 -6.46 0.18
C MET A 222 -4.91 -5.16 -0.12
N ILE A 223 -4.40 -4.99 -1.34
CA ILE A 223 -3.61 -3.80 -1.69
C ILE A 223 -4.48 -2.61 -2.12
N GLY A 224 -5.72 -2.85 -2.56
CA GLY A 224 -6.70 -1.84 -2.97
C GLY A 224 -6.41 -1.16 -4.31
N LEU A 225 -5.18 -0.67 -4.50
CA LEU A 225 -4.65 -0.15 -5.76
C LEU A 225 -3.28 -0.78 -6.00
N GLY A 226 -2.97 -1.17 -7.24
CA GLY A 226 -1.76 -1.89 -7.60
C GLY A 226 -1.19 -1.47 -8.94
N TRP A 227 0.01 -1.94 -9.28
CA TRP A 227 0.55 -1.85 -10.63
C TRP A 227 -0.22 -2.76 -11.58
N ARG A 228 -1.16 -2.19 -12.34
CA ARG A 228 -2.15 -2.95 -13.10
C ARG A 228 -2.51 -2.23 -14.41
N GLY A 229 -3.08 -2.98 -15.34
CA GLY A 229 -3.62 -2.43 -16.59
C GLY A 229 -4.86 -1.55 -16.35
N LYS A 230 -5.17 -0.66 -17.29
CA LYS A 230 -6.27 0.32 -17.17
C LYS A 230 -7.64 -0.28 -16.87
N ASP A 231 -7.86 -1.54 -17.26
CA ASP A 231 -9.14 -2.24 -17.12
C ASP A 231 -9.28 -2.99 -15.78
N ALA A 232 -8.24 -2.99 -14.93
CA ALA A 232 -8.21 -3.75 -13.68
C ALA A 232 -8.99 -3.11 -12.51
N GLY A 233 -9.61 -1.95 -12.72
CA GLY A 233 -10.39 -1.27 -11.71
C GLY A 233 -10.25 0.24 -11.74
N TYR A 234 -10.59 0.86 -10.62
CA TYR A 234 -10.52 2.30 -10.42
C TYR A 234 -9.08 2.78 -10.25
N ALA A 235 -8.79 3.98 -10.72
CA ALA A 235 -7.68 4.79 -10.19
C ALA A 235 -8.25 5.93 -9.32
N LEU A 236 -7.42 6.48 -8.43
CA LEU A 236 -7.79 7.61 -7.59
C LEU A 236 -6.86 8.80 -7.86
N THR A 237 -7.44 10.00 -7.93
CA THR A 237 -6.69 11.26 -7.87
C THR A 237 -7.16 12.07 -6.66
N VAL A 238 -6.31 12.96 -6.17
CA VAL A 238 -6.65 13.85 -5.04
C VAL A 238 -6.83 15.29 -5.53
N ALA A 239 -7.97 15.89 -5.26
CA ALA A 239 -8.22 17.29 -5.58
C ALA A 239 -7.47 18.23 -4.62
N ALA A 240 -7.45 19.53 -4.93
CA ALA A 240 -6.73 20.52 -4.12
C ALA A 240 -7.30 20.69 -2.70
N ASP A 241 -8.59 20.40 -2.51
CA ASP A 241 -9.27 20.40 -1.22
C ASP A 241 -9.10 19.09 -0.44
N GLY A 242 -8.39 18.11 -1.00
CA GLY A 242 -8.16 16.79 -0.40
C GLY A 242 -9.24 15.75 -0.72
N SER A 243 -10.28 16.09 -1.48
CA SER A 243 -11.31 15.13 -1.91
C SER A 243 -10.75 14.13 -2.94
N LEU A 244 -11.31 12.91 -2.95
CA LEU A 244 -10.89 11.85 -3.87
C LEU A 244 -11.80 11.81 -5.10
N THR A 245 -11.20 11.75 -6.28
CA THR A 245 -11.90 11.50 -7.54
C THR A 245 -11.55 10.10 -8.04
N ARG A 246 -12.58 9.32 -8.41
CA ARG A 246 -12.42 8.02 -9.05
C ARG A 246 -12.31 8.17 -10.56
N ILE A 247 -11.37 7.44 -11.15
CA ILE A 247 -11.27 7.23 -12.59
C ILE A 247 -11.77 5.82 -12.87
N GLU A 248 -12.83 5.73 -13.67
CA GLU A 248 -13.50 4.46 -13.99
C GLU A 248 -12.55 3.43 -14.64
N PRO A 249 -12.86 2.13 -14.51
CA PRO A 249 -12.17 1.08 -15.25
C PRO A 249 -12.18 1.36 -16.75
N GLY A 250 -11.02 1.18 -17.39
CA GLY A 250 -10.84 1.36 -18.83
C GLY A 250 -10.66 2.82 -19.29
N VAL A 251 -10.94 3.81 -18.44
CA VAL A 251 -10.72 5.24 -18.71
C VAL A 251 -9.32 5.66 -18.24
N GLY A 252 -8.56 6.40 -19.04
CA GLY A 252 -7.19 6.80 -18.71
C GLY A 252 -6.16 5.70 -19.01
N SER A 253 -5.13 5.57 -18.17
CA SER A 253 -4.00 4.65 -18.42
C SER A 253 -3.89 3.52 -17.39
N GLY A 254 -3.08 2.50 -17.71
CA GLY A 254 -2.57 1.58 -16.70
C GLY A 254 -1.56 2.28 -15.80
N THR A 255 -1.19 1.63 -14.69
CA THR A 255 -0.24 2.17 -13.73
C THR A 255 1.12 2.42 -14.38
N SER A 256 1.71 3.56 -14.07
CA SER A 256 3.05 3.97 -14.52
C SER A 256 3.66 4.94 -13.52
N HIS A 257 4.93 5.30 -13.68
CA HIS A 257 5.55 6.42 -12.99
C HIS A 257 6.43 7.22 -13.97
N GLY A 258 6.64 8.50 -13.67
CA GLY A 258 7.66 9.33 -14.32
C GLY A 258 9.07 8.99 -13.80
N PRO A 259 10.11 9.78 -14.13
CA PRO A 259 11.42 9.63 -13.49
C PRO A 259 11.32 9.83 -11.98
N ARG A 260 12.30 9.31 -11.23
CA ARG A 260 12.43 9.56 -9.79
C ARG A 260 12.65 11.05 -9.55
N VAL A 261 11.91 11.62 -8.59
CA VAL A 261 11.96 13.05 -8.26
C VAL A 261 11.99 13.29 -6.76
N ASP A 262 12.53 14.43 -6.35
CA ASP A 262 12.33 14.93 -5.00
C ASP A 262 10.89 15.43 -4.88
N ALA A 263 10.03 14.61 -4.28
CA ALA A 263 8.60 14.84 -4.23
C ALA A 263 8.19 15.49 -2.91
N VAL A 264 7.31 16.49 -2.99
CA VAL A 264 6.58 17.00 -1.83
C VAL A 264 5.38 16.08 -1.59
N ILE A 265 5.41 15.39 -0.47
CA ILE A 265 4.33 14.54 0.04
C ILE A 265 3.39 15.42 0.86
N HIS A 266 2.12 15.45 0.49
CA HIS A 266 1.06 16.12 1.22
C HIS A 266 0.31 15.10 2.08
N VAL A 267 0.32 15.31 3.40
CA VAL A 267 -0.43 14.48 4.35
C VAL A 267 -1.93 14.75 4.17
N LEU A 268 -2.73 13.69 4.15
CA LEU A 268 -4.18 13.73 4.10
C LEU A 268 -4.77 13.14 5.40
N GLY A 269 -5.88 13.72 5.88
CA GLY A 269 -6.54 13.27 7.11
C GLY A 269 -5.68 13.42 8.39
N GLN A 270 -6.00 12.59 9.39
CA GLN A 270 -5.41 12.59 10.74
C GLN A 270 -5.02 11.18 11.21
N HIS A 271 -4.60 10.32 10.29
CA HIS A 271 -4.28 8.92 10.62
C HIS A 271 -3.11 8.84 11.63
N PRO A 272 -3.13 7.91 12.61
CA PRO A 272 -2.08 7.80 13.64
C PRO A 272 -0.65 7.68 13.11
N ILE A 273 -0.47 7.04 11.95
CA ILE A 273 0.84 6.94 11.27
C ILE A 273 1.43 8.33 11.02
N HIS A 274 0.62 9.32 10.63
CA HIS A 274 1.07 10.69 10.32
C HIS A 274 0.88 11.67 11.49
N ALA A 275 0.46 11.22 12.67
CA ALA A 275 0.25 12.10 13.82
C ALA A 275 1.54 12.86 14.20
N GLY A 276 1.50 14.19 14.13
CA GLY A 276 2.65 15.07 14.37
C GLY A 276 3.56 15.32 13.17
N TYR A 277 3.25 14.76 11.99
CA TYR A 277 3.95 15.12 10.75
C TYR A 277 3.60 16.56 10.36
N PRO A 278 4.51 17.28 9.67
CA PRO A 278 4.11 18.49 8.94
C PRO A 278 3.08 18.13 7.86
N ARG A 279 2.20 19.07 7.51
CA ARG A 279 1.16 18.85 6.48
C ARG A 279 1.74 18.57 5.10
N ALA A 280 2.96 19.01 4.84
CA ALA A 280 3.73 18.64 3.66
C ALA A 280 5.21 18.44 4.03
N TRP A 281 5.85 17.47 3.40
CA TRP A 281 7.27 17.16 3.60
C TRP A 281 7.89 16.62 2.32
N LYS A 282 9.18 16.85 2.12
CA LYS A 282 9.90 16.45 0.90
C LYS A 282 10.66 15.14 1.12
N THR A 283 10.52 14.22 0.17
CA THR A 283 11.31 12.97 0.12
C THR A 283 12.13 12.93 -1.15
N PRO A 284 13.40 12.48 -1.11
CA PRO A 284 14.22 12.38 -2.31
C PRO A 284 13.84 11.17 -3.15
N GLN A 285 14.09 11.27 -4.46
CA GLN A 285 14.09 10.15 -5.41
C GLN A 285 12.83 9.25 -5.36
N ALA A 286 11.65 9.82 -5.10
CA ALA A 286 10.41 9.07 -5.09
C ALA A 286 9.90 8.78 -6.50
N GLU A 287 9.27 7.62 -6.64
CA GLU A 287 8.40 7.33 -7.77
C GLU A 287 6.95 7.64 -7.40
N ILE A 288 6.35 8.57 -8.13
CA ILE A 288 4.92 8.88 -8.01
C ILE A 288 4.19 7.94 -8.96
N TYR A 289 3.52 6.93 -8.40
CA TYR A 289 2.73 6.01 -9.21
C TYR A 289 1.47 6.73 -9.68
N THR A 290 1.37 6.92 -10.99
CA THR A 290 0.19 7.44 -11.68
C THR A 290 -0.73 6.29 -12.05
N TYR A 291 -2.04 6.48 -11.92
CA TYR A 291 -3.03 5.46 -12.25
C TYR A 291 -2.79 4.08 -11.59
N ALA A 292 -2.37 4.02 -10.33
CA ALA A 292 -2.47 2.77 -9.57
C ALA A 292 -3.92 2.25 -9.66
N ARG A 293 -4.14 1.00 -10.10
CA ARG A 293 -5.50 0.46 -10.34
C ARG A 293 -5.85 -0.67 -9.39
N GLY A 294 -7.12 -0.72 -9.00
CA GLY A 294 -7.67 -1.88 -8.32
C GLY A 294 -9.11 -1.63 -7.88
N PRO A 295 -9.64 -2.48 -6.97
CA PRO A 295 -11.00 -2.34 -6.47
C PRO A 295 -11.26 -0.97 -5.79
N ALA A 296 -10.24 -0.41 -5.14
CA ALA A 296 -10.34 0.80 -4.33
C ALA A 296 -11.45 0.71 -3.25
N GLU A 297 -11.69 -0.47 -2.69
CA GLU A 297 -12.69 -0.71 -1.65
C GLU A 297 -12.05 -0.64 -0.26
N GLU A 298 -12.80 -0.14 0.73
CA GLU A 298 -12.34 -0.06 2.13
C GLU A 298 -10.97 0.63 2.31
N LEU A 299 -10.65 1.54 1.39
CA LEU A 299 -9.38 2.22 1.27
C LEU A 299 -9.44 3.63 1.86
N THR A 300 -8.38 4.05 2.55
CA THR A 300 -8.17 5.44 2.99
C THR A 300 -6.81 5.93 2.53
N VAL A 301 -6.79 6.98 1.70
CA VAL A 301 -5.55 7.64 1.27
C VAL A 301 -4.98 8.46 2.43
N LEU A 302 -3.69 8.27 2.71
CA LEU A 302 -2.98 8.93 3.81
C LEU A 302 -2.09 10.08 3.35
N SER A 303 -1.62 10.01 2.11
CA SER A 303 -0.81 11.08 1.51
C SER A 303 -0.86 11.03 -0.02
N TYR A 304 -0.51 12.14 -0.65
CA TYR A 304 -0.42 12.27 -2.10
C TYR A 304 0.74 13.15 -2.53
N ALA A 305 1.14 13.04 -3.80
CA ALA A 305 2.11 13.92 -4.42
C ALA A 305 1.67 14.29 -5.83
N ARG A 306 2.08 15.47 -6.31
CA ARG A 306 1.80 15.92 -7.67
C ARG A 306 2.80 15.34 -8.64
N ASP A 307 2.30 14.64 -9.65
CA ASP A 307 3.10 14.24 -10.80
C ASP A 307 3.12 15.37 -11.85
N ALA A 308 4.30 15.72 -12.33
CA ALA A 308 4.49 16.83 -13.26
C ALA A 308 3.98 16.50 -14.67
N GLN A 309 4.02 15.23 -15.08
CA GLN A 309 3.64 14.82 -16.43
C GLN A 309 2.12 14.79 -16.62
N THR A 310 1.40 14.28 -15.62
CA THR A 310 -0.07 14.19 -15.63
C THR A 310 -0.74 15.42 -15.05
N GLU A 311 0.02 16.30 -14.39
CA GLU A 311 -0.46 17.50 -13.69
C GLU A 311 -1.53 17.20 -12.63
N LYS A 312 -1.52 15.98 -12.08
CA LYS A 312 -2.48 15.46 -11.10
C LYS A 312 -1.79 15.07 -9.81
N ASN A 313 -2.55 15.07 -8.73
CA ASN A 313 -2.12 14.50 -7.46
C ASN A 313 -2.51 13.03 -7.39
N TRP A 314 -1.54 12.18 -7.07
CA TRP A 314 -1.72 10.74 -6.96
C TRP A 314 -1.45 10.27 -5.53
N PRO A 315 -2.19 9.26 -5.04
CA PRO A 315 -1.92 8.63 -3.75
C PRO A 315 -0.49 8.11 -3.67
N MET A 316 0.20 8.41 -2.56
CA MET A 316 1.55 7.92 -2.25
C MET A 316 1.52 6.86 -1.15
N GLU A 317 0.57 6.98 -0.23
CA GLU A 317 0.35 6.06 0.88
C GLU A 317 -1.14 5.88 1.11
N TRP A 318 -1.57 4.66 1.38
CA TRP A 318 -2.95 4.36 1.74
C TRP A 318 -3.04 3.11 2.62
N VAL A 319 -4.16 2.98 3.33
CA VAL A 319 -4.51 1.79 4.09
C VAL A 319 -5.77 1.15 3.54
N VAL A 320 -5.88 -0.17 3.67
CA VAL A 320 -7.05 -0.96 3.29
C VAL A 320 -7.48 -1.83 4.46
N LYS A 321 -8.77 -1.89 4.75
CA LYS A 321 -9.33 -2.86 5.69
C LYS A 321 -9.59 -4.17 4.95
N TYR A 322 -9.05 -5.27 5.47
CA TYR A 322 -9.29 -6.60 4.91
C TYR A 322 -9.69 -7.57 6.02
N GLY A 323 -10.98 -7.91 6.06
CA GLY A 323 -11.56 -8.61 7.21
C GLY A 323 -11.39 -7.81 8.50
N ARG A 324 -10.71 -8.39 9.48
CA ARG A 324 -10.35 -7.71 10.75
C ARG A 324 -8.96 -7.07 10.72
N GLY A 325 -8.16 -7.35 9.70
CA GLY A 325 -6.81 -6.82 9.56
C GLY A 325 -6.76 -5.52 8.77
N ALA A 326 -5.55 -5.00 8.69
CA ALA A 326 -5.23 -3.80 7.95
C ALA A 326 -4.01 -4.04 7.06
N VAL A 327 -4.03 -3.39 5.91
CA VAL A 327 -2.94 -3.41 4.94
C VAL A 327 -2.48 -1.97 4.73
N TYR A 328 -1.20 -1.69 4.91
CA TYR A 328 -0.59 -0.41 4.55
C TYR A 328 0.18 -0.56 3.24
N ASN A 329 -0.03 0.38 2.33
CA ASN A 329 0.65 0.45 1.05
C ASN A 329 1.38 1.79 0.94
N SER A 330 2.57 1.75 0.34
CA SER A 330 3.32 2.94 0.00
C SER A 330 4.08 2.76 -1.31
N THR A 331 4.13 3.82 -2.12
CA THR A 331 4.99 3.89 -3.30
C THR A 331 6.41 4.37 -2.95
N LEU A 332 6.68 4.67 -1.68
CA LEU A 332 8.02 5.08 -1.21
C LEU A 332 8.92 3.87 -0.95
N GLY A 333 10.23 4.08 -0.95
CA GLY A 333 11.21 3.03 -0.65
C GLY A 333 11.77 2.33 -1.89
N HIS A 334 11.85 3.02 -3.02
CA HIS A 334 12.49 2.51 -4.23
C HIS A 334 13.96 2.15 -3.97
N VAL A 335 14.36 0.94 -4.36
CA VAL A 335 15.77 0.48 -4.43
C VAL A 335 16.00 -0.29 -5.74
N TRP A 336 16.94 0.18 -6.57
CA TRP A 336 17.27 -0.47 -7.84
C TRP A 336 18.53 -1.31 -7.76
N ALA A 337 18.69 -2.22 -8.71
CA ALA A 337 19.96 -2.87 -8.94
C ALA A 337 21.04 -1.81 -9.26
N GLY A 338 22.11 -1.82 -8.47
CA GLY A 338 23.24 -0.89 -8.60
C GLY A 338 23.12 0.39 -7.78
N ASP A 339 22.01 0.61 -7.06
CA ASP A 339 21.93 1.69 -6.07
C ASP A 339 22.88 1.36 -4.89
N ASP A 340 23.72 2.32 -4.51
CA ASP A 340 24.56 2.23 -3.31
C ASP A 340 24.07 3.23 -2.25
N ASP A 341 23.49 2.71 -1.16
CA ASP A 341 22.89 3.49 -0.08
C ASP A 341 21.95 4.63 -0.56
N PRO A 342 20.87 4.32 -1.30
CA PRO A 342 20.07 5.33 -1.99
C PRO A 342 19.39 6.30 -1.03
N ASP A 343 19.37 7.59 -1.41
CA ASP A 343 18.80 8.66 -0.59
C ASP A 343 17.32 8.43 -0.26
N SER A 344 16.57 7.78 -1.16
CA SER A 344 15.18 7.35 -0.92
C SER A 344 15.01 6.56 0.38
N THR A 345 15.99 5.70 0.71
CA THR A 345 15.97 4.84 1.91
C THR A 345 16.64 5.48 3.13
N ARG A 346 17.56 6.41 2.89
CA ARG A 346 18.22 7.22 3.93
C ARG A 346 17.33 8.34 4.46
N CYS A 347 16.33 8.73 3.68
CA CYS A 347 15.33 9.74 4.03
C CYS A 347 14.73 9.46 5.41
N VAL A 348 14.84 10.43 6.32
CA VAL A 348 14.30 10.34 7.67
C VAL A 348 12.78 10.17 7.65
N GLY A 349 12.11 10.79 6.68
CA GLY A 349 10.67 10.63 6.46
C GLY A 349 10.29 9.19 6.17
N PHE A 350 10.92 8.56 5.17
CA PHE A 350 10.71 7.15 4.84
C PHE A 350 10.99 6.23 6.03
N ARG A 351 12.14 6.38 6.68
CA ARG A 351 12.53 5.54 7.83
C ARG A 351 11.53 5.66 8.99
N THR A 352 11.08 6.88 9.27
CA THR A 352 10.10 7.16 10.33
C THR A 352 8.75 6.53 9.99
N THR A 353 8.29 6.67 8.74
CA THR A 353 7.04 6.09 8.27
C THR A 353 7.07 4.56 8.28
N LEU A 354 8.16 3.92 7.82
CA LEU A 354 8.32 2.46 7.88
C LEU A 354 8.09 1.94 9.30
N VAL A 355 8.75 2.54 10.29
CA VAL A 355 8.64 2.16 11.71
C VAL A 355 7.23 2.39 12.23
N ARG A 356 6.64 3.56 11.97
CA ARG A 356 5.31 3.93 12.49
C ARG A 356 4.20 3.09 11.86
N ALA A 357 4.24 2.84 10.56
CA ALA A 357 3.29 1.98 9.87
C ALA A 357 3.43 0.52 10.33
N ALA A 358 4.64 -0.02 10.46
CA ALA A 358 4.85 -1.37 11.02
C ALA A 358 4.32 -1.48 12.46
N GLN A 359 4.56 -0.47 13.31
CA GLN A 359 4.04 -0.45 14.68
C GLN A 359 2.51 -0.38 14.73
N TRP A 360 1.91 0.45 13.88
CA TRP A 360 0.46 0.58 13.78
C TRP A 360 -0.19 -0.70 13.29
N LEU A 361 0.34 -1.34 12.25
CA LEU A 361 -0.13 -2.63 11.77
C LEU A 361 -0.03 -3.73 12.83
N ALA A 362 1.00 -3.67 13.68
CA ALA A 362 1.22 -4.65 14.74
C ALA A 362 0.31 -4.47 15.96
N THR A 363 -0.08 -3.24 16.28
CA THR A 363 -0.66 -2.90 17.59
C THR A 363 -1.91 -2.02 17.56
N GLY A 364 -2.26 -1.47 16.41
CA GLY A 364 -3.27 -0.42 16.25
C GLY A 364 -2.86 0.95 16.81
N ARG A 365 -1.63 1.10 17.30
CA ARG A 365 -1.13 2.32 17.96
C ARG A 365 0.22 2.73 17.40
N VAL A 366 0.52 4.02 17.52
CA VAL A 366 1.83 4.57 17.19
C VAL A 366 2.38 5.30 18.40
N THR A 367 3.58 4.89 18.83
CA THR A 367 4.32 5.54 19.91
C THR A 367 5.74 5.92 19.49
N TRP A 368 6.19 5.53 18.29
CA TRP A 368 7.46 5.97 17.74
C TRP A 368 7.39 7.46 17.39
N PRO A 369 8.28 8.32 17.95
CA PRO A 369 8.17 9.76 17.81
C PRO A 369 8.49 10.22 16.38
N VAL A 370 8.00 11.41 16.02
CA VAL A 370 8.52 12.15 14.86
C VAL A 370 9.86 12.76 15.28
N PRO A 371 10.97 12.45 14.59
CA PRO A 371 12.27 12.98 14.98
C PRO A 371 12.41 14.46 14.62
N ALA A 372 13.27 15.20 15.33
CA ALA A 372 13.44 16.65 15.13
C ALA A 372 13.99 17.03 13.74
N ASP A 373 14.71 16.12 13.10
CA ASP A 373 15.25 16.22 11.74
C ASP A 373 14.31 15.59 10.70
N PHE A 374 13.01 15.45 10.98
CA PHE A 374 12.03 15.04 9.96
C PHE A 374 12.02 16.06 8.81
N PRO A 375 11.91 15.63 7.53
CA PRO A 375 11.96 16.55 6.39
C PRO A 375 10.91 17.65 6.45
N THR A 376 11.24 18.83 5.93
CA THR A 376 10.27 19.92 5.75
C THR A 376 9.69 19.88 4.34
N GLN A 377 8.70 20.72 4.04
CA GLN A 377 8.18 20.86 2.68
C GLN A 377 9.28 21.28 1.69
N ASP A 378 10.28 22.03 2.13
CA ASP A 378 11.26 22.67 1.25
C ASP A 378 12.59 21.89 1.17
N ALA A 379 12.90 21.07 2.17
CA ALA A 379 14.17 20.36 2.26
C ALA A 379 13.99 18.88 2.63
N VAL A 380 14.73 18.03 1.92
CA VAL A 380 14.92 16.63 2.31
C VAL A 380 15.77 16.54 3.57
N SER A 381 15.62 15.44 4.30
CA SER A 381 16.51 15.09 5.41
C SER A 381 16.89 13.62 5.29
N CYS A 382 18.18 13.34 5.19
CA CYS A 382 18.72 12.00 5.00
C CYS A 382 19.78 11.70 6.06
N ARG A 383 19.74 10.50 6.63
CA ARG A 383 20.79 9.99 7.51
C ARG A 383 21.62 8.98 6.75
N GLY A 384 22.95 9.11 6.79
CA GLY A 384 23.83 8.07 6.27
C GLY A 384 23.55 6.73 6.93
N THR A 385 23.78 5.65 6.21
CA THR A 385 23.80 4.31 6.80
C THR A 385 25.10 4.19 7.60
N PRO A 386 25.06 4.00 8.94
CA PRO A 386 26.30 3.78 9.69
C PRO A 386 27.02 2.57 9.09
N PRO A 387 28.36 2.57 9.02
CA PRO A 387 29.10 1.44 8.43
C PRO A 387 28.63 0.11 9.05
N LYS A 388 28.64 -0.97 8.25
CA LYS A 388 28.40 -2.33 8.77
C LYS A 388 29.23 -2.48 10.04
N GLY A 389 28.57 -2.63 11.19
CA GLY A 389 29.26 -3.06 12.40
C GLY A 389 30.00 -4.36 12.10
N PRO A 390 31.07 -4.68 12.86
CA PRO A 390 31.80 -5.93 12.66
C PRO A 390 30.81 -7.09 12.65
N ASP A 391 30.93 -7.95 11.64
CA ASP A 391 30.06 -9.10 11.44
C ASP A 391 30.10 -9.97 12.70
N VAL A 392 29.00 -9.99 13.45
CA VAL A 392 28.86 -10.77 14.69
C VAL A 392 28.88 -12.28 14.43
N ASN A 393 28.89 -12.70 13.15
CA ASN A 393 29.06 -14.09 12.72
C ASN A 393 30.44 -14.38 12.10
N SER A 394 31.40 -13.45 12.11
CA SER A 394 32.78 -13.80 11.78
C SER A 394 33.39 -14.65 12.90
N PRO A 395 33.83 -15.88 12.63
CA PRO A 395 34.57 -16.66 13.62
C PRO A 395 35.84 -15.88 14.00
N ARG A 396 36.02 -15.68 15.31
CA ARG A 396 37.22 -15.05 15.88
C ARG A 396 38.46 -15.90 15.65
#